data_AF-A0A420ER47-F1
#
_entry.id   AF-A0A420ER47-F1
#
_cell.length_a   1.000
_cell.length_b   1.000
_cell.length_c   1.000
_cell.angle_alpha   90.00
_cell.angle_beta   90.00
_cell.angle_gamma   90.00
#
_symmetry.space_group_name_H-M   'P 1'
#
loop_
_entity.id
_entity.type
_entity.pdbx_description
1 polymer ?
#
loop_
_entity_poly.entity_id
_entity_poly.type
_entity_poly.pdbx_seq_one_letter_code
_entity_poly.pdbx_strand_id
1 'polypeptide(L)'
;MIGTMLASLLTTAIAPTAVIAEKQKAPEQIDVAYEQLLVGETDQAIATLEQSPYANDPARLINLGTAHAQAGDYRKAAKFFRAALASDTRYQMELADGSWMDSRAVARTALTNLESRTAIAMR
;
A
#
# COMPACT_ATOMS: atom_id res chain seq x y z
N MET A 1 -42.91 -54.04 12.76
CA MET A 1 -42.29 -53.58 11.51
C MET A 1 -42.69 -52.14 11.30
N ILE A 2 -41.68 -51.29 11.05
CA ILE A 2 -41.73 -49.84 10.98
C ILE A 2 -42.05 -49.43 9.53
N GLY A 3 -42.82 -48.36 9.32
CA GLY A 3 -43.00 -47.69 8.02
C GLY A 3 -43.76 -46.37 8.19
N THR A 4 -43.09 -45.27 8.57
CA THR A 4 -42.73 -44.12 7.70
C THR A 4 -43.94 -43.40 7.10
N MET A 5 -44.44 -42.31 7.71
CA MET A 5 -44.03 -40.89 7.53
C MET A 5 -44.23 -40.33 6.11
N LEU A 6 -44.96 -39.21 5.99
CA LEU A 6 -44.53 -38.02 5.27
C LEU A 6 -45.49 -36.84 5.56
N ALA A 7 -45.04 -35.92 6.43
CA ALA A 7 -45.63 -34.60 6.61
C ALA A 7 -44.75 -33.59 5.87
N SER A 8 -45.30 -32.91 4.88
CA SER A 8 -44.60 -31.92 4.06
C SER A 8 -44.57 -30.58 4.79
N LEU A 9 -43.40 -30.19 5.31
CA LEU A 9 -43.14 -28.79 5.70
C LEU A 9 -42.63 -28.02 4.47
N LEU A 10 -43.35 -26.98 4.05
CA LEU A 10 -42.79 -25.94 3.19
C LEU A 10 -41.97 -24.97 4.06
N THR A 11 -40.66 -24.93 3.85
CA THR A 11 -39.78 -23.88 4.35
C THR A 11 -39.56 -22.84 3.26
N THR A 12 -40.13 -21.64 3.42
CA THR A 12 -39.70 -20.47 2.64
C THR A 12 -38.42 -19.90 3.26
N ALA A 13 -37.27 -20.18 2.66
CA ALA A 13 -36.02 -19.54 2.99
C ALA A 13 -35.98 -18.12 2.41
N ILE A 14 -35.86 -17.11 3.27
CA ILE A 14 -35.51 -15.74 2.85
C ILE A 14 -33.98 -15.71 2.69
N ALA A 15 -33.51 -15.50 1.47
CA ALA A 15 -32.08 -15.32 1.21
C ALA A 15 -31.64 -13.92 1.68
N PRO A 16 -30.55 -13.80 2.45
CA PRO A 16 -29.94 -12.50 2.71
C PRO A 16 -29.26 -12.00 1.43
N THR A 17 -29.62 -10.80 1.00
CA THR A 17 -28.95 -10.08 -0.08
C THR A 17 -27.49 -9.88 0.31
N ALA A 18 -26.61 -10.70 -0.23
CA ALA A 18 -25.17 -10.52 -0.09
C ALA A 18 -24.81 -9.22 -0.82
N VAL A 19 -24.61 -8.15 -0.04
CA VAL A 19 -23.84 -6.99 -0.45
C VAL A 19 -22.48 -7.56 -0.83
N ILE A 20 -22.21 -7.68 -2.14
CA ILE A 20 -20.91 -8.09 -2.65
C ILE A 20 -19.98 -6.93 -2.32
N ALA A 21 -19.38 -6.99 -1.12
CA ALA A 21 -18.15 -6.29 -0.85
C ALA A 21 -17.20 -6.74 -1.95
N GLU A 22 -16.89 -5.82 -2.88
CA GLU A 22 -15.85 -6.03 -3.88
C GLU A 22 -14.62 -6.46 -3.10
N LYS A 23 -14.32 -7.76 -3.21
CA LYS A 23 -13.17 -8.39 -2.63
C LYS A 23 -11.99 -7.79 -3.37
N GLN A 24 -11.51 -6.63 -2.90
CA GLN A 24 -10.24 -6.04 -3.30
C GLN A 24 -9.24 -7.18 -3.14
N LYS A 25 -8.81 -7.71 -4.29
CA LYS A 25 -7.82 -8.76 -4.36
C LYS A 25 -6.61 -8.18 -3.65
N ALA A 26 -6.32 -8.68 -2.45
CA ALA A 26 -5.12 -8.28 -1.72
C ALA A 26 -3.96 -8.44 -2.71
N PRO A 27 -3.19 -7.37 -2.99
CA PRO A 27 -2.05 -7.52 -3.87
C PRO A 27 -1.20 -8.64 -3.29
N GLU A 28 -0.89 -9.62 -4.14
CA GLU A 28 0.20 -10.58 -3.94
C GLU A 28 1.33 -9.84 -3.21
N GLN A 29 1.72 -10.26 -2.00
CA GLN A 29 2.56 -9.49 -1.08
C GLN A 29 3.76 -8.91 -1.84
N ILE A 30 3.65 -7.65 -2.24
CA ILE A 30 4.70 -6.95 -2.96
C ILE A 30 5.79 -6.75 -1.93
N ASP A 31 6.99 -7.24 -2.21
CA ASP A 31 8.14 -6.91 -1.39
C ASP A 31 8.43 -5.40 -1.56
N VAL A 32 8.00 -4.64 -0.57
CA VAL A 32 8.12 -3.19 -0.51
C VAL A 32 9.22 -2.76 0.48
N ALA A 33 10.11 -3.67 0.88
CA ALA A 33 11.26 -3.38 1.74
C ALA A 33 10.95 -2.60 3.03
N TYR A 34 9.79 -2.86 3.65
CA TYR A 34 9.32 -2.13 4.82
C TYR A 34 10.27 -2.29 6.02
N GLU A 35 10.70 -3.51 6.31
CA GLU A 35 11.60 -3.80 7.42
C GLU A 35 12.95 -3.09 7.27
N GLN A 36 13.57 -3.16 6.09
CA GLN A 36 14.84 -2.51 5.79
C GLN A 36 14.75 -0.98 5.98
N LEU A 37 13.64 -0.38 5.55
CA LEU A 37 13.38 1.06 5.73
C LEU A 37 13.22 1.45 7.21
N LEU A 38 12.61 0.58 8.02
CA LEU A 38 12.45 0.82 9.46
C LEU A 38 13.78 0.79 10.20
N VAL A 39 14.66 -0.17 9.88
CA VAL A 39 15.97 -0.31 10.53
C VAL A 39 17.06 0.56 9.90
N GLY A 40 16.74 1.30 8.83
CA GLY A 40 17.65 2.24 8.17
C GLY A 40 18.64 1.58 7.20
N GLU A 41 18.41 0.33 6.80
CA GLU A 41 19.19 -0.41 5.80
C GLU A 41 18.90 0.10 4.38
N THR A 42 19.23 1.37 4.16
CA THR A 42 18.80 2.16 2.99
C THR A 42 19.27 1.55 1.67
N ASP A 43 20.53 1.12 1.59
CA ASP A 43 21.09 0.55 0.36
C ASP A 43 20.45 -0.79 0.01
N GLN A 44 20.16 -1.62 1.01
CA GLN A 44 19.45 -2.89 0.81
C GLN A 44 18.01 -2.65 0.39
N ALA A 45 17.33 -1.68 1.02
CA ALA A 45 15.97 -1.31 0.65
C ALA A 45 15.90 -0.87 -0.82
N ILE A 46 16.83 -0.02 -1.27
CA ILE A 46 16.92 0.40 -2.69
C ILE A 46 17.11 -0.81 -3.59
N ALA A 47 18.07 -1.69 -3.29
CA ALA A 47 18.36 -2.88 -4.10
C ALA A 47 17.13 -3.80 -4.23
N THR A 48 16.45 -4.09 -3.12
CA THR A 48 15.22 -4.89 -3.11
C THR A 48 14.11 -4.24 -3.94
N LEU A 49 13.85 -2.96 -3.71
CA LEU A 49 12.80 -2.23 -4.41
C LEU A 49 13.09 -2.13 -5.92
N GLU A 50 14.33 -1.90 -6.33
CA GLU A 50 14.71 -1.83 -7.75
C GLU A 50 14.48 -3.15 -8.50
N GLN A 51 14.58 -4.29 -7.82
CA GLN A 51 14.35 -5.62 -8.40
C GLN A 51 12.87 -6.01 -8.50
N SER A 52 11.98 -5.29 -7.81
CA SER A 52 10.55 -5.60 -7.82
C SER A 52 9.95 -5.47 -9.24
N PRO A 53 9.17 -6.48 -9.70
CA PRO A 53 8.55 -6.46 -11.03
C PRO A 53 7.42 -5.43 -11.15
N TYR A 54 6.95 -4.88 -10.03
CA TYR A 54 5.84 -3.92 -9.97
C TYR A 54 6.36 -2.48 -10.05
N ALA A 55 7.01 -2.13 -11.15
CA ALA A 55 7.73 -0.86 -11.28
C ALA A 55 6.90 0.40 -11.00
N ASN A 56 5.59 0.37 -11.33
CA ASN A 56 4.67 1.49 -11.19
C ASN A 56 3.77 1.40 -9.94
N ASP A 57 3.99 0.43 -9.06
CA ASP A 57 3.22 0.30 -7.82
C ASP A 57 3.46 1.52 -6.90
N PRO A 58 2.41 2.18 -6.40
CA PRO A 58 2.59 3.39 -5.61
C PRO A 58 3.28 3.13 -4.27
N ALA A 59 3.09 1.99 -3.59
CA ALA A 59 3.82 1.72 -2.35
C ALA A 59 5.30 1.53 -2.60
N ARG A 60 5.66 0.77 -3.64
CA ARG A 60 7.06 0.61 -4.06
C ARG A 60 7.70 1.97 -4.38
N LEU A 61 7.00 2.83 -5.13
CA LEU A 61 7.49 4.17 -5.48
C LEU A 61 7.65 5.05 -4.24
N ILE A 62 6.69 5.03 -3.30
CA ILE A 62 6.81 5.76 -2.03
C ILE A 62 8.01 5.25 -1.23
N ASN A 63 8.21 3.94 -1.17
CA ASN A 63 9.31 3.34 -0.41
C ASN A 63 10.67 3.62 -1.04
N LEU A 64 10.78 3.65 -2.38
CA LEU A 64 11.99 4.14 -3.07
C LEU A 64 12.26 5.61 -2.76
N GLY A 65 11.20 6.42 -2.74
CA GLY A 65 11.30 7.83 -2.36
C GLY A 65 11.85 8.00 -0.94
N THR A 66 11.34 7.21 0.01
CA THR A 66 11.80 7.19 1.40
C THR A 66 13.25 6.74 1.52
N ALA A 67 13.63 5.65 0.84
CA ALA A 67 15.00 5.16 0.85
C ALA A 67 15.98 6.22 0.32
N HIS A 68 15.69 6.83 -0.83
CA HIS A 68 16.53 7.90 -1.37
C HIS A 68 16.58 9.15 -0.48
N ALA A 69 15.50 9.47 0.23
CA ALA A 69 15.51 10.55 1.22
C ALA A 69 16.41 10.23 2.42
N GLN A 70 16.41 8.98 2.90
CA GLN A 70 17.32 8.51 3.96
C GLN A 70 18.79 8.54 3.49
N ALA A 71 19.06 8.23 2.22
CA ALA A 71 20.39 8.34 1.60
C ALA A 71 20.83 9.79 1.29
N GLY A 72 19.97 10.79 1.49
CA GLY A 72 20.25 12.20 1.17
C GLY A 72 20.10 12.57 -0.31
N ASP A 73 19.68 11.65 -1.18
CA ASP A 73 19.35 11.94 -2.59
C ASP A 73 17.92 12.47 -2.71
N TYR A 74 17.72 13.70 -2.22
CA TYR A 74 16.41 14.35 -2.20
C TYR A 74 15.83 14.58 -3.60
N ARG A 75 16.67 14.67 -4.63
CA ARG A 75 16.21 14.81 -6.02
C ARG A 75 15.53 13.53 -6.50
N LYS A 76 16.16 12.36 -6.28
CA LYS A 76 15.53 11.08 -6.59
C LYS A 76 14.30 10.83 -5.72
N ALA A 77 14.37 11.16 -4.43
CA ALA A 77 13.23 11.04 -3.53
C ALA A 77 12.00 11.78 -4.06
N ALA A 78 12.16 13.06 -4.42
CA ALA A 78 11.07 13.86 -4.99
C ALA A 78 10.52 13.28 -6.30
N LYS A 79 11.39 12.73 -7.17
CA LYS A 79 10.97 12.07 -8.41
C LYS A 79 10.05 10.89 -8.13
N PHE A 80 10.40 10.03 -7.18
CA PHE A 80 9.61 8.85 -6.83
C PHE A 80 8.28 9.20 -6.16
N PHE A 81 8.26 10.17 -5.24
CA PHE A 81 6.99 10.64 -4.66
C PHE A 81 6.06 11.26 -5.69
N ARG A 82 6.59 12.02 -6.66
CA ARG A 82 5.80 12.57 -7.78
C ARG A 82 5.26 11.47 -8.70
N ALA A 83 6.04 10.42 -8.94
CA ALA A 83 5.58 9.26 -9.70
C ALA A 83 4.43 8.53 -8.97
N ALA A 84 4.54 8.32 -7.66
CA ALA A 84 3.47 7.71 -6.85
C ALA A 84 2.20 8.58 -6.84
N LEU A 85 2.33 9.91 -6.78
CA LEU A 85 1.22 10.85 -6.91
C LEU A 85 0.49 10.73 -8.24
N ALA A 86 1.23 10.46 -9.32
CA ALA A 86 0.71 10.33 -10.68
C ALA A 86 0.26 8.89 -11.02
N SER A 87 0.45 7.91 -10.12
CA SER A 87 0.05 6.52 -10.33
C SER A 87 -1.46 6.40 -10.58
N ASP A 88 -1.85 5.67 -11.61
CA ASP A 88 -3.25 5.31 -11.88
C ASP A 88 -3.79 4.30 -10.84
N THR A 89 -2.90 3.51 -10.24
CA THR A 89 -3.21 2.62 -9.13
C THR A 89 -3.30 3.41 -7.83
N ARG A 90 -4.37 3.16 -7.06
CA ARG A 90 -4.67 3.82 -5.79
C ARG A 90 -5.27 2.83 -4.80
N TYR A 91 -4.71 2.76 -3.60
CA TYR A 91 -5.25 1.97 -2.50
C TYR A 91 -4.85 2.55 -1.13
N GLN A 92 -5.47 2.01 -0.08
CA GLN A 92 -5.13 2.33 1.31
C GLN A 92 -3.85 1.61 1.70
N MET A 93 -2.88 2.36 2.22
CA MET A 93 -1.61 1.87 2.72
C MET A 93 -1.58 2.02 4.24
N GLU A 94 -1.13 0.98 4.93
CA GLU A 94 -0.78 1.07 6.34
C GLU A 94 0.55 1.83 6.49
N LEU A 95 0.59 2.77 7.43
CA LEU A 95 1.77 3.53 7.78
C LEU A 95 2.46 2.91 9.00
N ALA A 96 3.67 3.39 9.30
CA ALA A 96 4.46 2.87 10.41
C ALA A 96 3.81 3.02 11.79
N ASP A 97 2.85 3.95 11.94
CA ASP A 97 2.06 4.13 13.16
C ASP A 97 0.78 3.28 13.20
N GLY A 98 0.58 2.39 12.22
CA GLY A 98 -0.60 1.54 12.08
C GLY A 98 -1.84 2.27 11.51
N SER A 99 -1.72 3.57 11.21
CA SER A 99 -2.80 4.29 10.54
C SER A 99 -2.87 3.92 9.05
N TRP A 100 -4.05 4.04 8.47
CA TRP A 100 -4.27 3.77 7.04
C TRP A 100 -4.49 5.08 6.30
N MET A 101 -3.75 5.27 5.20
CA MET A 101 -3.87 6.44 4.35
C MET A 101 -3.87 6.04 2.88
N ASP A 102 -4.60 6.83 2.09
CA ASP A 102 -4.59 6.70 0.64
C ASP A 102 -3.17 6.92 0.08
N SER A 103 -2.69 5.99 -0.75
CA SER A 103 -1.36 6.04 -1.39
C SER A 103 -0.97 7.41 -1.96
N ARG A 104 -1.87 8.11 -2.67
CA ARG A 104 -1.60 9.46 -3.19
C ARG A 104 -1.50 10.51 -2.07
N ALA A 105 -2.29 10.37 -1.00
CA ALA A 105 -2.17 11.24 0.17
C ALA A 105 -0.83 11.01 0.88
N VAL A 106 -0.39 9.76 1.03
CA VAL A 106 0.94 9.40 1.58
C VAL A 106 2.05 10.06 0.76
N ALA A 107 2.02 9.89 -0.57
CA ALA A 107 3.02 10.48 -1.47
C ALA A 107 3.03 12.02 -1.41
N ARG A 108 1.87 12.66 -1.26
CA ARG A 108 1.77 14.12 -1.07
C ARG A 108 2.44 14.56 0.22
N THR A 109 2.09 13.91 1.33
CA THR A 109 2.67 14.20 2.64
C THR A 109 4.19 14.01 2.63
N ALA A 110 4.68 12.92 2.02
CA ALA A 110 6.10 12.66 1.90
C ALA A 110 6.82 13.75 1.10
N LEU A 111 6.26 14.20 -0.02
CA LEU A 111 6.83 15.29 -0.83
C LEU A 111 6.87 16.62 -0.06
N THR A 112 5.77 17.00 0.62
CA THR A 112 5.73 18.22 1.44
C THR A 112 6.77 18.20 2.56
N ASN A 113 6.94 17.04 3.22
CA ASN A 113 7.93 16.86 4.28
C ASN A 113 9.36 16.95 3.73
N LEU A 114 9.62 16.36 2.57
CA LEU A 114 10.92 16.43 1.89
C LEU A 114 11.27 17.87 1.54
N GLU A 115 10.35 18.60 0.89
CA GLU A 115 10.54 20.00 0.51
C GLU A 115 10.85 20.87 1.73
N SER A 116 10.11 20.68 2.83
CA SER A 116 10.32 21.40 4.08
C SER A 116 11.71 21.13 4.69
N ARG A 117 12.16 19.86 4.69
CA ARG A 117 13.51 19.49 5.17
C ARG A 117 14.61 20.11 4.32
N THR A 118 14.47 20.05 2.99
CA THR A 118 15.46 20.64 2.08
C THR A 118 15.54 22.16 2.19
N ALA A 119 14.41 22.84 2.43
CA ALA A 119 14.39 24.28 2.66
C ALA A 119 15.13 24.69 3.95
N ILE A 120 15.10 23.85 4.99
CA ILE A 120 15.86 24.08 6.23
C ILE A 120 17.36 23.85 5.98
N ALA A 121 17.73 22.78 5.27
CA ALA A 121 19.12 22.42 5.01
C ALA A 121 19.88 23.40 4.10
N MET A 122 19.18 24.23 3.32
CA MET A 122 19.77 25.25 2.44
C MET A 122 19.99 26.62 3.10
N ARG A 123 19.58 26.81 4.36
CA ARG A 123 19.78 28.05 5.13
C ARG A 123 21.08 28.02 5.91
#